data_AF-A0A0F5LVY1-F1
#
_entry.id   AF-A0A0F5LVY1-F1
#
_cell.length_a   1.000
_cell.length_b   1.000
_cell.length_c   1.000
_cell.angle_alpha   90.00
_cell.angle_beta   90.00
_cell.angle_gamma   90.00
#
_symmetry.space_group_name_H-M   'P 1'
#
loop_
_entity.id
_entity.type
_entity.pdbx_description
1 polymer ?
#
loop_
_entity_poly.entity_id
_entity_poly.type
_entity_poly.pdbx_seq_one_letter_code
_entity_poly.pdbx_strand_id
1 'polypeptide(L)'
;MHEKPIGAFDAMGLIVREGVAVRDLKTREECVQAVVDIDMQIEGMLSQISRVEADPEHSLNRPGWRSKVQGAIRWKKRAKAAVNKLIVQFDKGKPADPSKDSFRYVLLDTLRQELGDAEFDRIRDIARDRYRVAFPSCDGNAP
;
A
#
# COMPACT_ATOMS: atom_id res chain seq x y z
N MET A 1 21.11 -1.51 23.61
CA MET A 1 21.14 -1.72 22.15
C MET A 1 20.32 -2.96 21.88
N HIS A 2 19.14 -2.84 21.26
CA HIS A 2 18.32 -4.01 20.90
C HIS A 2 18.74 -4.51 19.53
N GLU A 3 19.54 -5.57 19.50
CA GLU A 3 19.85 -6.30 18.27
C GLU A 3 18.55 -6.94 17.75
N LYS A 4 18.15 -6.57 16.52
CA LYS A 4 17.03 -7.21 15.84
C LYS A 4 17.37 -8.69 15.62
N PRO A 5 16.43 -9.62 15.86
CA PRO A 5 16.69 -11.04 15.66
C PRO A 5 17.11 -11.34 14.22
N ILE A 6 18.06 -12.26 14.05
CA ILE A 6 18.55 -12.74 12.76
C ILE A 6 17.35 -13.30 11.99
N GLY A 7 16.99 -12.66 10.86
CA GLY A 7 15.81 -12.99 10.06
C GLY A 7 14.65 -11.98 10.14
N ALA A 8 14.75 -10.94 10.97
CA ALA A 8 13.76 -9.86 10.98
C ALA A 8 13.79 -9.07 9.66
N PHE A 9 12.65 -9.05 8.97
CA PHE A 9 12.45 -8.22 7.79
C PHE A 9 12.60 -6.74 8.14
N ASP A 10 13.67 -6.10 7.65
CA ASP A 10 13.89 -4.67 7.87
C ASP A 10 13.23 -3.81 6.79
N ALA A 11 11.98 -3.42 7.02
CA ALA A 11 11.22 -2.57 6.10
C ALA A 11 11.90 -1.21 5.82
N MET A 12 12.70 -0.71 6.78
CA MET A 12 13.39 0.58 6.68
C MET A 12 14.70 0.49 5.86
N GLY A 13 15.26 -0.72 5.72
CA GLY A 13 16.44 -0.98 4.89
C GLY A 13 16.13 -1.19 3.41
N LEU A 14 14.86 -1.13 3.00
CA LEU A 14 14.46 -1.33 1.61
C LEU A 14 14.89 -0.17 0.72
N ILE A 15 15.40 -0.49 -0.47
CA ILE A 15 15.92 0.49 -1.42
C ILE A 15 14.79 1.05 -2.30
N VAL A 16 14.60 2.36 -2.23
CA VAL A 16 13.64 3.12 -3.06
C VAL A 16 14.24 3.38 -4.44
N ARG A 17 15.46 3.95 -4.46
CA ARG A 17 16.31 4.22 -5.63
C ARG A 17 17.77 3.99 -5.27
N GLU A 18 18.65 3.99 -6.26
CA GLU A 18 20.08 3.73 -6.02
C GLU A 18 20.63 4.63 -4.91
N GLY A 19 21.24 4.02 -3.89
CA GLY A 19 21.80 4.71 -2.73
C GLY A 19 20.79 5.27 -1.72
N VAL A 20 19.47 5.13 -1.92
CA VAL A 20 18.44 5.69 -1.04
C VAL A 20 17.52 4.59 -0.51
N ALA A 21 17.54 4.39 0.81
CA ALA A 21 16.65 3.51 1.52
C ALA A 21 15.44 4.25 2.09
N VAL A 22 14.41 3.50 2.52
CA VAL A 22 13.20 4.06 3.14
C VAL A 22 13.53 4.91 4.37
N ARG A 23 14.53 4.50 5.18
CA ARG A 23 15.01 5.28 6.35
C ARG A 23 15.62 6.64 6.02
N ASP A 24 16.04 6.86 4.79
CA ASP A 24 16.71 8.09 4.39
C ASP A 24 15.72 9.19 4.02
N LEU A 25 14.42 8.84 3.90
CA LEU A 25 13.33 9.77 3.64
C LEU A 25 12.96 10.51 4.93
N LYS A 26 13.11 11.84 4.93
CA LYS A 26 12.95 12.71 6.10
C LYS A 26 11.71 13.58 6.05
N THR A 27 11.14 13.78 4.86
CA THR A 27 9.95 14.62 4.67
C THR A 27 8.81 13.86 4.01
N ARG A 28 7.59 14.41 4.15
CA ARG A 28 6.41 13.85 3.50
C ARG A 28 6.53 13.95 1.98
N GLU A 29 7.06 15.06 1.49
CA GLU A 29 7.26 15.33 0.07
C GLU A 29 8.26 14.33 -0.54
N GLU A 30 9.36 14.05 0.16
CA GLU A 30 10.32 13.00 -0.24
C GLU A 30 9.66 11.61 -0.27
N CYS A 31 8.78 11.31 0.68
CA CYS A 31 8.05 10.05 0.69
C CYS A 31 7.05 9.94 -0.47
N VAL A 32 6.32 11.01 -0.78
CA VAL A 32 5.38 11.04 -1.91
C VAL A 32 6.15 10.86 -3.23
N GLN A 33 7.27 11.57 -3.40
CA GLN A 33 8.12 11.41 -4.58
C GLN A 33 8.69 9.98 -4.68
N ALA A 34 9.14 9.41 -3.56
CA ALA A 34 9.61 8.03 -3.51
C ALA A 34 8.54 7.02 -3.95
N VAL A 35 7.26 7.25 -3.62
CA VAL A 35 6.16 6.39 -4.09
C VAL A 35 6.02 6.48 -5.62
N VAL A 36 6.05 7.70 -6.17
CA VAL A 36 5.98 7.92 -7.63
C VAL A 36 7.15 7.25 -8.34
N ASP A 37 8.38 7.44 -7.84
CA ASP A 37 9.58 6.81 -8.40
C ASP A 37 9.47 5.28 -8.41
N ILE A 38 8.94 4.68 -7.34
CA ILE A 38 8.73 3.24 -7.25
C ILE A 38 7.69 2.76 -8.27
N ASP A 39 6.58 3.50 -8.42
CA ASP A 39 5.54 3.15 -9.38
C ASP A 39 6.05 3.18 -10.82
N MET A 40 6.81 4.22 -11.19
CA MET A 40 7.47 4.30 -12.50
C MET A 40 8.43 3.13 -12.74
N GLN A 41 9.20 2.70 -11.74
CA GLN A 41 10.09 1.54 -11.86
C GLN A 41 9.30 0.24 -12.04
N ILE A 42 8.17 0.08 -11.35
CA ILE A 42 7.29 -1.09 -11.50
C ILE A 42 6.69 -1.13 -12.91
N GLU A 43 6.17 -0.01 -13.40
CA GLU A 43 5.63 0.09 -14.76
C GLU A 43 6.70 -0.19 -15.81
N GLY A 44 7.92 0.33 -15.63
CA GLY A 44 9.06 0.02 -16.50
C GLY A 44 9.37 -1.47 -16.56
N MET A 45 9.38 -2.16 -15.41
CA MET A 45 9.59 -3.62 -15.34
C MET A 45 8.45 -4.39 -16.01
N LEU A 46 7.19 -3.98 -15.82
CA LEU A 46 6.03 -4.61 -16.48
C LEU A 46 6.05 -4.40 -18.00
N SER A 47 6.44 -3.20 -18.45
CA SER A 47 6.64 -2.90 -19.87
C SER A 47 7.77 -3.75 -20.47
N GLN A 48 8.86 -3.95 -19.72
CA GLN A 48 9.96 -4.81 -20.16
C GLN A 48 9.53 -6.27 -20.29
N ILE A 49 8.72 -6.78 -19.34
CA ILE A 49 8.10 -8.10 -19.45
C ILE A 49 7.27 -8.19 -20.74
N SER A 50 6.35 -7.24 -20.95
CA SER A 50 5.47 -7.24 -22.13
C SER A 50 6.26 -7.24 -23.44
N ARG A 51 7.30 -6.40 -23.54
CA ARG A 51 8.18 -6.34 -24.72
C ARG A 51 8.93 -7.64 -24.97
N VAL A 52 9.51 -8.24 -23.93
CA VAL A 52 10.26 -9.51 -24.04
C VAL A 52 9.32 -10.70 -24.33
N GLU A 53 8.07 -10.66 -23.86
CA GLU A 53 7.08 -11.71 -24.17
C GLU A 53 6.53 -11.59 -25.60
N ALA A 54 6.49 -10.38 -26.15
CA ALA A 54 6.10 -10.13 -27.53
C ALA A 54 7.20 -10.53 -28.55
N ASP A 55 8.46 -10.63 -28.12
CA ASP A 55 9.60 -11.03 -28.95
C ASP A 55 10.30 -12.29 -28.40
N PRO A 56 9.99 -13.49 -28.92
CA PRO A 56 10.54 -14.74 -28.43
C PRO A 56 12.07 -14.85 -28.54
N GLU A 57 12.70 -14.16 -29.50
CA GLU A 57 14.16 -14.17 -29.70
C GLU A 57 14.88 -13.12 -28.86
N HIS A 58 14.14 -12.32 -28.09
CA HIS A 58 14.74 -11.29 -27.27
C HIS A 58 15.78 -11.89 -26.32
N SER A 59 16.98 -11.30 -26.31
CA SER A 59 18.15 -11.77 -25.54
C SER A 59 17.95 -11.99 -24.03
N LEU A 60 16.89 -11.39 -23.47
CA LEU A 60 16.49 -11.48 -22.06
C LEU A 60 15.55 -12.66 -21.78
N ASN A 61 14.96 -13.28 -22.81
CA ASN A 61 14.05 -14.42 -22.71
C ASN A 61 14.82 -15.71 -22.35
N ARG A 62 15.48 -15.69 -21.20
CA ARG A 62 16.24 -16.81 -20.64
C ARG A 62 15.44 -17.47 -19.51
N PRO A 63 15.63 -18.77 -19.26
CA PRO A 63 14.98 -19.44 -18.14
C PRO A 63 15.18 -18.68 -16.81
N GLY A 64 14.09 -18.43 -16.09
CA GLY A 64 14.11 -17.76 -14.79
C GLY A 64 14.18 -16.23 -14.82
N TRP A 65 14.36 -15.57 -15.98
CA TRP A 65 14.36 -14.10 -16.07
C TRP A 65 13.05 -13.50 -15.55
N ARG A 66 11.91 -14.03 -16.02
CA ARG A 66 10.56 -13.57 -15.63
C ARG A 66 10.38 -13.64 -14.12
N SER A 67 10.80 -14.74 -13.50
CA SER A 67 10.73 -14.93 -12.05
C SER A 67 11.59 -13.93 -11.28
N LYS A 68 12.78 -13.58 -11.79
CA LYS A 68 13.65 -12.55 -11.20
C LYS A 68 13.01 -11.17 -11.25
N VAL A 69 12.46 -10.77 -12.41
CA VAL A 69 11.76 -9.47 -12.56
C VAL A 69 10.53 -9.41 -11.66
N GLN A 70 9.72 -10.47 -11.63
CA GLN A 70 8.58 -10.58 -10.71
C GLN A 70 9.01 -10.50 -9.24
N GLY A 71 10.17 -11.08 -8.89
CA GLY A 71 10.80 -10.93 -7.58
C GLY A 71 11.14 -9.47 -7.27
N ALA A 72 11.75 -8.75 -8.20
CA ALA A 72 12.07 -7.33 -8.08
C ALA A 72 10.81 -6.47 -7.91
N ILE A 73 9.75 -6.73 -8.70
CA ILE A 73 8.46 -6.05 -8.56
C ILE A 73 7.87 -6.27 -7.16
N ARG A 74 7.90 -7.50 -6.63
CA ARG A 74 7.43 -7.78 -5.26
C ARG A 74 8.24 -7.00 -4.23
N TRP A 75 9.56 -6.92 -4.38
CA TRP A 75 10.41 -6.10 -3.51
C TRP A 75 10.07 -4.62 -3.58
N LYS A 76 9.83 -4.06 -4.77
CA LYS A 76 9.41 -2.67 -4.95
C LYS A 76 8.04 -2.38 -4.33
N LYS A 77 7.07 -3.28 -4.48
CA LYS A 77 5.77 -3.18 -3.80
C LYS A 77 5.92 -3.16 -2.27
N ARG A 78 6.83 -3.96 -1.70
CA ARG A 78 7.13 -3.91 -0.26
C ARG A 78 7.77 -2.59 0.17
N ALA A 79 8.70 -2.05 -0.64
CA ALA A 79 9.29 -0.73 -0.38
C ALA A 79 8.22 0.36 -0.38
N LYS A 80 7.33 0.38 -1.39
CA LYS A 80 6.19 1.30 -1.45
C LYS A 80 5.30 1.21 -0.21
N ALA A 81 4.99 0.00 0.25
CA ALA A 81 4.21 -0.19 1.47
C ALA A 81 4.90 0.37 2.73
N ALA A 82 6.24 0.24 2.82
CA ALA A 82 7.01 0.82 3.91
C ALA A 82 7.02 2.37 3.86
N VAL A 83 7.20 2.95 2.67
CA VAL A 83 7.12 4.42 2.48
C VAL A 83 5.73 4.95 2.83
N ASN A 84 4.65 4.27 2.41
CA ASN A 84 3.28 4.68 2.77
C ASN A 84 3.04 4.66 4.29
N LYS A 85 3.62 3.70 5.02
CA LYS A 85 3.55 3.70 6.48
C LYS A 85 4.29 4.91 7.08
N LEU A 86 5.41 5.31 6.50
CA LEU A 86 6.17 6.49 6.91
C LEU A 86 5.38 7.79 6.65
N ILE A 87 4.68 7.90 5.51
CA ILE A 87 3.76 9.02 5.21
C ILE A 87 2.70 9.16 6.32
N VAL A 88 2.07 8.04 6.71
CA VAL A 88 1.05 8.06 7.78
C VAL A 88 1.65 8.51 9.12
N GLN A 89 2.93 8.22 9.40
CA GLN A 89 3.60 8.71 10.61
C GLN A 89 3.81 10.23 10.58
N PHE A 90 4.09 10.82 9.42
CA PHE A 90 4.14 12.28 9.28
C PHE A 90 2.76 12.94 9.42
N ASP A 91 1.68 12.22 9.11
CA ASP A 91 0.31 12.69 9.27
C ASP A 91 -0.25 12.46 10.69
N LYS A 92 0.42 11.66 11.55
CA LYS A 92 0.10 11.50 12.97
C LYS A 92 0.41 12.77 13.75
N GLY A 93 -0.54 13.69 13.75
CA GLY A 93 -0.44 14.99 14.40
C GLY A 93 -1.26 16.07 13.69
N LYS A 94 -1.71 15.80 12.46
CA LYS A 94 -2.72 16.63 11.80
C LYS A 94 -4.11 16.14 12.19
N PRO A 95 -5.05 17.04 12.57
CA PRO A 95 -6.44 16.66 12.74
C PRO A 95 -6.93 16.00 11.44
N ALA A 96 -7.80 15.00 11.54
CA ALA A 96 -8.41 14.35 10.39
C ALA A 96 -8.97 15.43 9.46
N ASP A 97 -8.55 15.42 8.20
CA ASP A 97 -9.00 16.38 7.20
C ASP A 97 -10.50 16.18 6.98
N PRO A 98 -11.37 17.13 7.39
CA PRO A 98 -12.82 16.98 7.29
C PRO A 98 -13.27 16.80 5.83
N SER A 99 -12.46 17.20 4.84
CA SER A 99 -12.79 16.99 3.42
C SER A 99 -12.79 15.51 3.02
N LYS A 100 -11.91 14.69 3.62
CA LYS A 100 -11.82 13.25 3.33
C LYS A 100 -12.96 12.48 3.96
N ASP A 101 -13.42 12.91 5.13
CA ASP A 101 -14.60 12.33 5.76
C ASP A 101 -15.86 12.73 4.98
N SER A 102 -15.97 13.99 4.53
CA SER A 102 -17.05 14.40 3.62
C SER A 102 -17.12 13.56 2.35
N PHE A 103 -15.99 13.27 1.69
CA PHE A 103 -15.99 12.40 0.50
C PHE A 103 -16.43 10.96 0.82
N ARG A 104 -15.99 10.40 1.96
CA ARG A 104 -16.42 9.07 2.41
C ARG A 104 -17.92 9.05 2.72
N TYR A 105 -18.45 10.10 3.35
CA TYR A 105 -19.88 10.23 3.61
C TYR A 105 -20.68 10.29 2.30
N VAL A 106 -20.25 11.09 1.33
CA VAL A 106 -20.88 11.16 0.00
C VAL A 106 -20.87 9.80 -0.68
N LEU A 107 -19.73 9.10 -0.69
CA LEU A 107 -19.61 7.79 -1.32
C LEU A 107 -20.55 6.75 -0.67
N LEU A 108 -20.61 6.73 0.67
CA LEU A 108 -21.48 5.81 1.39
C LEU A 108 -22.97 6.14 1.21
N ASP A 109 -23.31 7.42 1.11
CA ASP A 109 -24.68 7.86 0.85
C ASP A 109 -25.14 7.51 -0.57
N THR A 110 -24.26 7.68 -1.57
CA THR A 110 -24.55 7.23 -2.94
C THR A 110 -24.78 5.72 -3.01
N LEU A 111 -23.91 4.92 -2.36
CA LEU A 111 -24.09 3.47 -2.30
C LEU A 111 -25.40 3.07 -1.60
N ARG A 112 -25.79 3.80 -0.55
CA ARG A 112 -27.06 3.57 0.14
C ARG A 112 -28.27 3.87 -0.77
N GLN A 113 -28.21 4.96 -1.54
CA GLN A 113 -29.26 5.33 -2.49
C GLN A 113 -29.38 4.32 -3.64
N GLU A 114 -28.26 3.79 -4.14
CA GLU A 114 -28.26 2.83 -5.26
C GLU A 114 -28.67 1.41 -4.85
N LEU A 115 -28.24 0.94 -3.67
CA LEU A 115 -28.50 -0.43 -3.19
C LEU A 115 -29.81 -0.55 -2.41
N GLY A 116 -30.29 0.56 -1.85
CA GLY A 116 -31.38 0.58 -0.88
C GLY A 116 -30.90 0.22 0.53
N ASP A 117 -31.61 0.77 1.52
CA ASP A 117 -31.24 0.71 2.94
C ASP A 117 -31.02 -0.72 3.46
N ALA A 118 -31.88 -1.67 3.06
CA ALA A 118 -31.82 -3.04 3.53
C ALA A 118 -30.56 -3.79 3.08
N GLU A 119 -30.13 -3.60 1.82
CA GLU A 119 -28.93 -4.26 1.30
C GLU A 119 -27.66 -3.55 1.79
N PHE A 120 -27.70 -2.24 1.96
CA PHE A 120 -26.61 -1.47 2.55
C PHE A 120 -26.33 -1.89 4.00
N ASP A 121 -27.37 -2.04 4.83
CA ASP A 121 -27.24 -2.49 6.22
C ASP A 121 -26.68 -3.91 6.30
N ARG A 122 -27.12 -4.82 5.42
CA ARG A 122 -26.57 -6.17 5.32
C ARG A 122 -25.07 -6.18 5.01
N ILE A 123 -24.64 -5.38 4.04
CA ILE A 123 -23.22 -5.25 3.67
C ILE A 123 -22.41 -4.66 4.83
N ARG A 124 -22.98 -3.67 5.54
CA ARG A 124 -22.36 -3.07 6.73
C ARG A 124 -22.15 -4.12 7.83
N ASP A 125 -23.12 -4.99 8.07
CA ASP A 125 -23.01 -6.03 9.10
C ASP A 125 -21.97 -7.09 8.72
N ILE A 126 -21.93 -7.51 7.45
CA ILE A 126 -20.88 -8.41 6.93
C ILE A 126 -19.48 -7.77 7.09
N ALA A 127 -19.36 -6.47 6.79
CA ALA A 127 -18.10 -5.75 6.95
C ALA A 127 -17.68 -5.64 8.43
N ARG A 128 -18.63 -5.38 9.33
CA ARG A 128 -18.41 -5.33 10.78
C ARG A 128 -17.87 -6.67 11.31
N ASP A 129 -18.46 -7.79 10.86
CA ASP A 129 -18.01 -9.12 11.25
C ASP A 129 -16.63 -9.47 10.72
N ARG A 130 -16.34 -9.14 9.45
CA ARG A 130 -15.04 -9.44 8.80
C ARG A 130 -13.90 -8.57 9.33
N TYR A 131 -14.19 -7.33 9.70
CA TYR A 131 -13.20 -6.36 10.16
C TYR A 131 -13.43 -5.97 11.62
N ARG A 132 -13.80 -6.95 12.46
CA ARG A 132 -14.08 -6.76 13.89
C ARG A 132 -12.92 -6.09 14.67
N VAL A 133 -11.69 -6.24 14.19
CA VAL A 133 -10.48 -5.60 14.77
C VAL A 133 -10.41 -4.09 14.47
N ALA A 134 -11.07 -3.63 13.40
CA ALA A 134 -11.12 -2.21 13.02
C ALA A 134 -12.32 -1.47 13.65
N PHE A 135 -13.33 -2.19 14.12
CA PHE A 135 -14.49 -1.67 14.83
C PHE A 135 -14.54 -2.30 16.23
N PRO A 136 -13.75 -1.80 17.21
CA PRO A 136 -13.90 -2.27 18.58
C PRO A 136 -15.35 -2.05 19.00
N SER A 137 -16.02 -3.12 19.44
CA SER A 137 -17.38 -3.04 19.97
C SER A 137 -17.41 -1.95 21.03
N CYS A 138 -18.28 -0.96 20.89
CA CYS A 138 -18.65 -0.10 22.02
C CYS A 138 -19.51 -0.91 23.01
N ASP A 139 -19.00 -2.04 23.52
CA ASP A 139 -19.57 -2.73 24.66
C ASP A 139 -18.97 -2.11 25.93
N GLY A 140 -19.27 -0.83 26.10
CA GLY A 140 -19.09 -0.09 27.34
C GLY A 140 -20.34 -0.28 28.18
N ASN A 141 -20.34 -1.37 28.94
CA ASN A 141 -21.23 -1.63 30.06
C ASN A 141 -21.29 -0.39 30.97
N ALA A 142 -22.41 0.34 30.97
CA ALA A 142 -22.66 1.39 31.95
C ALA A 142 -23.41 0.77 33.14
N PRO A 143 -22.82 0.68 34.34
CA PRO A 143 -23.60 0.63 35.57
C PRO A 143 -24.29 1.97 35.85
#